data_AF-A0A832APM1-F1
#
_entry.id   AF-A0A832APM1-F1
#
_cell.length_a   1.000
_cell.length_b   1.000
_cell.length_c   1.000
_cell.angle_alpha   90.00
_cell.angle_beta   90.00
_cell.angle_gamma   90.00
#
_symmetry.space_group_name_H-M   'P 1'
#
loop_
_entity.id
_entity.type
_entity.pdbx_description
1 polymer ?
#
loop_
_entity_poly.entity_id
_entity_poly.type
_entity_poly.pdbx_seq_one_letter_code
_entity_poly.pdbx_strand_id
1 'polypeptide(L)'
;MYTMDNVETALGLRSTALLAAQAGWRDLQHEAGDLARAMEDAIYTRLWDAPSSTFLVGLQTDGAKIRAGSEWYPSVMANLMATAWLPRSSRTTELFQRLYQQDGATTLSTDDPLHLVWWCYAARTCGSNQLKQALLNRLQQLSRRLPAGCYPDALGHICVLLASRSTANRASDDIPSGRELP
;
A
#
# COMPACT_ATOMS: atom_id res chain seq x y z
N MET A 1 -10.53 1.50 17.13
CA MET A 1 -10.21 1.93 15.75
C MET A 1 -8.76 1.61 15.49
N TYR A 2 -8.44 0.64 14.62
CA TYR A 2 -7.07 0.26 14.31
C TYR A 2 -6.68 0.71 12.90
N THR A 3 -5.47 1.21 12.72
CA THR A 3 -5.04 1.80 11.44
C THR A 3 -5.18 0.82 10.29
N MET A 4 -4.75 -0.43 10.45
CA MET A 4 -4.84 -1.48 9.42
C MET A 4 -6.29 -1.69 8.94
N ASP A 5 -7.20 -1.99 9.86
CA ASP A 5 -8.62 -2.21 9.54
C ASP A 5 -9.26 -1.00 8.84
N ASN A 6 -8.89 0.22 9.25
CA ASN A 6 -9.48 1.44 8.70
C ASN A 6 -8.94 1.73 7.30
N VAL A 7 -7.65 1.49 7.04
CA VAL A 7 -7.09 1.65 5.69
C VAL A 7 -7.59 0.58 4.72
N GLU A 8 -7.83 -0.64 5.21
CA GLU A 8 -8.50 -1.72 4.44
C GLU A 8 -9.93 -1.33 4.07
N THR A 9 -10.69 -0.82 5.05
CA THR A 9 -12.06 -0.35 4.83
C THR A 9 -12.09 0.79 3.81
N ALA A 10 -11.21 1.78 3.93
CA ALA A 10 -11.10 2.88 2.97
C ALA A 10 -10.76 2.37 1.56
N LEU A 11 -9.82 1.42 1.44
CA LEU A 11 -9.49 0.78 0.16
C LEU A 11 -10.70 0.07 -0.44
N GLY A 12 -11.41 -0.73 0.35
CA GLY A 12 -12.62 -1.44 -0.09
C GLY A 12 -13.67 -0.47 -0.62
N LEU A 13 -13.96 0.62 0.11
CA LEU A 13 -14.92 1.64 -0.31
C LEU A 13 -14.53 2.33 -1.62
N ARG A 14 -13.25 2.71 -1.78
CA ARG A 14 -12.77 3.26 -3.06
C ARG A 14 -12.90 2.26 -4.20
N SER A 15 -12.54 1.00 -3.97
CA SER A 15 -12.67 -0.05 -4.98
C SER A 15 -14.12 -0.27 -5.37
N THR A 16 -15.05 -0.25 -4.41
CA THR A 16 -16.50 -0.28 -4.67
C THR A 16 -16.93 0.90 -5.52
N ALA A 17 -16.50 2.12 -5.21
CA ALA A 17 -16.83 3.30 -6.00
C ALA A 17 -16.33 3.18 -7.45
N LEU A 18 -15.13 2.65 -7.66
CA LEU A 18 -14.56 2.42 -9.00
C LEU A 18 -15.34 1.37 -9.79
N LEU A 19 -15.70 0.25 -9.16
CA LEU A 19 -16.49 -0.81 -9.81
C LEU A 19 -17.91 -0.34 -10.11
N ALA A 20 -18.54 0.39 -9.20
CA ALA A 20 -19.86 0.98 -9.40
C ALA A 20 -19.86 1.97 -10.58
N ALA A 21 -18.80 2.78 -10.73
CA ALA A 21 -18.63 3.66 -11.88
C ALA A 21 -18.55 2.87 -13.20
N GLN A 22 -17.80 1.76 -13.24
CA GLN A 22 -17.70 0.90 -14.42
C GLN A 22 -19.02 0.20 -14.77
N ALA A 23 -19.83 -0.13 -13.76
CA ALA A 23 -21.14 -0.75 -13.93
C ALA A 23 -22.28 0.26 -14.22
N GLY A 24 -22.01 1.57 -14.15
CA GLY A 24 -23.02 2.62 -14.33
C GLY A 24 -23.93 2.85 -13.11
N TRP A 25 -23.57 2.34 -11.94
CA TRP A 25 -24.33 2.48 -10.69
C TRP A 25 -23.96 3.77 -9.96
N ARG A 26 -24.52 4.89 -10.41
CA ARG A 26 -24.14 6.24 -9.95
C ARG A 26 -24.33 6.45 -8.45
N ASP A 27 -25.47 6.05 -7.88
CA ASP A 27 -25.75 6.30 -6.45
C ASP A 27 -24.73 5.59 -5.55
N LEU A 28 -24.45 4.31 -5.84
CA LEU A 28 -23.45 3.53 -5.10
C LEU A 28 -22.03 4.09 -5.29
N GLN A 29 -21.69 4.55 -6.50
CA GLN A 29 -20.41 5.22 -6.75
C GLN A 29 -20.24 6.44 -5.84
N HIS A 30 -21.26 7.29 -5.76
CA HIS A 30 -21.22 8.49 -4.93
C HIS A 30 -21.11 8.15 -3.45
N GLU A 31 -22.01 7.29 -2.96
CA GLU A 31 -22.05 6.87 -1.54
C GLU A 31 -20.74 6.24 -1.10
N ALA A 32 -20.24 5.23 -1.82
CA ALA A 32 -18.98 4.57 -1.48
C ALA A 32 -17.79 5.53 -1.56
N GLY A 33 -17.80 6.45 -2.53
CA GLY A 33 -16.77 7.48 -2.68
C GLY A 33 -16.75 8.48 -1.53
N ASP A 34 -17.92 8.93 -1.06
CA ASP A 34 -18.06 9.82 0.09
C ASP A 34 -17.60 9.14 1.39
N LEU A 35 -18.02 7.89 1.61
CA LEU A 35 -17.59 7.10 2.77
C LEU A 35 -16.08 6.85 2.77
N ALA A 36 -15.48 6.58 1.60
CA ALA A 36 -14.03 6.42 1.48
C ALA A 36 -13.29 7.70 1.91
N ARG A 37 -13.71 8.86 1.41
CA ARG A 37 -13.11 10.16 1.78
C ARG A 37 -13.26 10.45 3.27
N ALA A 38 -14.45 10.25 3.83
CA ALA A 38 -14.70 10.45 5.26
C ALA A 38 -13.81 9.54 6.12
N MET A 39 -13.60 8.28 5.71
CA MET A 39 -12.71 7.35 6.39
C MET A 39 -11.24 7.79 6.30
N GLU A 40 -10.78 8.19 5.12
CA GLU A 40 -9.42 8.72 4.92
C GLU A 40 -9.14 9.94 5.79
N ASP A 41 -10.08 10.89 5.83
CA ASP A 41 -9.99 12.07 6.68
C ASP A 41 -9.96 11.70 8.16
N ALA A 42 -10.79 10.74 8.59
CA ALA A 42 -10.77 10.25 9.97
C ALA A 42 -9.44 9.59 10.34
N ILE A 43 -8.82 8.83 9.43
CA ILE A 43 -7.49 8.25 9.64
C ILE A 43 -6.44 9.36 9.78
N TYR A 44 -6.43 10.34 8.87
CA TYR A 44 -5.45 11.44 8.88
C TYR A 44 -5.60 12.40 10.08
N THR A 45 -6.80 12.54 10.63
CA THR A 45 -7.07 13.47 11.73
C THR A 45 -7.02 12.79 13.10
N ARG A 46 -7.51 11.55 13.23
CA ARG A 46 -7.65 10.87 14.53
C ARG A 46 -6.54 9.86 14.81
N LEU A 47 -5.97 9.24 13.77
CA LEU A 47 -4.92 8.24 13.92
C LEU A 47 -3.52 8.81 13.68
N TRP A 48 -3.39 10.03 13.17
CA TRP A 48 -2.09 10.67 13.06
C TRP A 48 -1.57 11.15 14.42
N ASP A 49 -0.38 10.72 14.79
CA ASP A 49 0.33 11.17 15.98
C ASP A 49 1.44 12.15 15.60
N ALA A 50 1.14 13.44 15.69
CA ALA A 50 2.07 14.51 15.30
C ALA A 50 3.44 14.46 16.03
N PRO A 51 3.54 14.12 17.34
CA PRO A 51 4.84 14.02 18.01
C PRO A 51 5.80 12.99 17.42
N SER A 52 5.29 11.82 17.01
CA SER A 52 6.11 10.77 16.39
C SER A 52 6.14 10.85 14.85
N SER A 53 5.29 11.70 14.28
CA SER A 53 5.03 11.77 12.84
C SER A 53 4.71 10.40 12.23
N THR A 54 3.92 9.59 12.95
CA THR A 54 3.45 8.27 12.51
C THR A 54 1.94 8.16 12.68
N PHE A 55 1.34 7.14 12.05
CA PHE A 55 0.00 6.70 12.44
C PHE A 55 0.10 5.84 13.72
N LEU A 56 -0.84 6.05 14.64
CA LEU A 56 -1.11 5.14 15.74
C LEU A 56 -1.37 3.73 15.22
N VAL A 57 -1.07 2.71 16.00
CA VAL A 57 -1.57 1.35 15.72
C VAL A 57 -3.09 1.34 15.90
N GLY A 58 -3.58 2.03 16.92
CA GLY A 58 -5.01 2.20 17.14
C GLY A 58 -5.38 3.22 18.20
N LEU A 59 -6.68 3.48 18.28
CA LEU A 59 -7.35 4.33 19.25
C LEU A 59 -8.47 3.50 19.90
N GLN A 60 -8.38 3.35 21.22
CA GLN A 60 -9.36 2.64 22.04
C GLN A 60 -10.63 3.48 22.25
N THR A 61 -11.70 2.84 22.71
CA THR A 61 -13.02 3.49 22.91
C THR A 61 -13.00 4.54 24.02
N ASP A 62 -12.10 4.42 24.98
CA ASP A 62 -11.85 5.40 26.05
C ASP A 62 -10.92 6.55 25.61
N GLY A 63 -10.46 6.54 24.36
CA GLY A 63 -9.51 7.52 23.81
C GLY A 63 -8.04 7.18 24.05
N ALA A 64 -7.72 6.04 24.68
CA ALA A 64 -6.35 5.60 24.85
C ALA A 64 -5.69 5.35 23.49
N LYS A 65 -4.50 5.91 23.31
CA LYS A 65 -3.71 5.82 22.07
C LYS A 65 -2.75 4.64 22.15
N ILE A 66 -2.81 3.73 21.18
CA ILE A 66 -1.80 2.70 20.97
C ILE A 66 -0.80 3.27 19.97
N ARG A 67 0.35 3.71 20.48
CA ARG A 67 1.41 4.33 19.67
C ARG A 67 2.17 3.25 18.91
N ALA A 68 2.70 3.64 17.75
CA ALA A 68 3.61 2.79 17.00
C ALA A 68 4.97 2.70 17.73
N GLY A 69 5.50 1.49 17.87
CA GLY A 69 6.87 1.20 18.24
C GLY A 69 7.75 0.87 17.02
N SER A 70 8.90 0.26 17.28
CA SER A 70 9.86 -0.17 16.24
C SER A 70 9.66 -1.62 15.79
N GLU A 71 8.74 -2.35 16.41
CA GLU A 71 8.41 -3.71 16.04
C GLU A 71 7.71 -3.78 14.67
N TRP A 72 8.01 -4.83 13.91
CA TRP A 72 7.42 -5.05 12.59
C TRP A 72 5.89 -5.03 12.64
N TYR A 73 5.31 -5.91 13.46
CA TYR A 73 3.87 -6.01 13.68
C TYR A 73 3.56 -5.68 15.14
N PRO A 74 2.54 -4.84 15.41
CA PRO A 74 1.64 -4.21 14.44
C PRO A 74 2.16 -2.87 13.86
N SER A 75 3.27 -2.34 14.38
CA SER A 75 3.62 -0.92 14.22
C SER A 75 4.13 -0.51 12.83
N VAL A 76 5.26 -1.06 12.38
CA VAL A 76 5.83 -0.70 11.06
C VAL A 76 4.87 -1.11 9.95
N MET A 77 4.28 -2.31 10.05
CA MET A 77 3.31 -2.80 9.08
C MET A 77 2.09 -1.88 8.95
N ALA A 78 1.48 -1.44 10.04
CA ALA A 78 0.33 -0.53 9.98
C ALA A 78 0.67 0.80 9.29
N ASN A 79 1.85 1.34 9.56
CA ASN A 79 2.31 2.58 8.92
C ASN A 79 2.62 2.39 7.43
N LEU A 80 3.18 1.25 7.03
CA LEU A 80 3.37 0.90 5.62
C LEU A 80 2.05 0.67 4.90
N MET A 81 1.06 0.02 5.53
CA MET A 81 -0.29 -0.15 4.96
C MET A 81 -0.99 1.20 4.76
N ALA A 82 -0.92 2.10 5.75
CA ALA A 82 -1.44 3.46 5.62
C ALA A 82 -0.75 4.22 4.49
N THR A 83 0.58 4.11 4.38
CA THR A 83 1.35 4.71 3.29
C THR A 83 0.99 4.12 1.92
N ALA A 84 0.78 2.80 1.87
CA ALA A 84 0.45 2.07 0.65
C ALA A 84 -0.93 2.44 0.11
N TRP A 85 -1.91 2.63 0.98
CA TRP A 85 -3.32 2.65 0.60
C TRP A 85 -4.06 3.94 0.90
N LEU A 86 -3.50 4.89 1.65
CA LEU A 86 -4.06 6.24 1.67
C LEU A 86 -3.63 7.00 0.40
N PRO A 87 -4.38 8.05 0.01
CA PRO A 87 -3.93 8.97 -1.02
C PRO A 87 -2.53 9.51 -0.69
N ARG A 88 -1.66 9.55 -1.71
CA ARG A 88 -0.29 10.05 -1.56
C ARG A 88 -0.32 11.49 -1.04
N SER A 89 0.50 11.76 -0.03
CA SER A 89 0.67 13.08 0.59
C SER A 89 2.15 13.31 0.95
N SER A 90 2.53 14.55 1.25
CA SER A 90 3.87 14.85 1.79
C SER A 90 4.10 14.03 3.06
N ARG A 91 3.10 14.00 3.94
CA ARG A 91 3.10 13.25 5.19
C ARG A 91 3.40 11.76 5.02
N THR A 92 2.70 11.06 4.12
CA THR A 92 2.94 9.63 3.88
C THR A 92 4.28 9.38 3.20
N THR A 93 4.73 10.31 2.36
CA THR A 93 6.05 10.25 1.70
C THR A 93 7.19 10.43 2.71
N GLU A 94 7.09 11.39 3.63
CA GLU A 94 8.08 11.62 4.68
C GLU A 94 8.12 10.45 5.68
N LEU A 95 6.95 9.95 6.10
CA LEU A 95 6.86 8.73 6.93
C LEU A 95 7.59 7.56 6.27
N PHE A 96 7.30 7.29 5.00
CA PHE A 96 7.96 6.24 4.24
C PHE A 96 9.47 6.37 4.21
N GLN A 97 9.98 7.58 3.93
CA GLN A 97 11.42 7.85 3.88
C GLN A 97 12.08 7.60 5.23
N ARG A 98 11.47 8.04 6.34
CA ARG A 98 12.00 7.79 7.69
C ARG A 98 12.03 6.32 8.05
N LEU A 99 10.93 5.60 7.81
CA LEU A 99 10.88 4.16 8.04
C LEU A 99 11.97 3.44 7.22
N TYR A 100 12.17 3.87 5.97
CA TYR A 100 13.17 3.24 5.09
C TYR A 100 14.60 3.53 5.56
N GLN A 101 14.87 4.71 6.14
CA GLN A 101 16.16 5.02 6.73
C GLN A 101 16.45 4.21 7.99
N GLN A 102 15.42 3.87 8.77
CA GLN A 102 15.54 3.09 9.99
C GLN A 102 15.71 1.59 9.70
N ASP A 103 14.83 1.05 8.85
CA ASP A 103 14.69 -0.41 8.68
C ASP A 103 14.92 -0.89 7.23
N GLY A 104 15.02 0.02 6.26
CA GLY A 104 15.05 -0.33 4.83
C GLY A 104 16.23 -1.19 4.39
N ALA A 105 17.34 -1.15 5.15
CA ALA A 105 18.51 -1.98 4.90
C ALA A 105 18.24 -3.49 5.10
N THR A 106 17.35 -3.85 6.03
CA THR A 106 17.01 -5.26 6.29
C THR A 106 15.89 -5.76 5.39
N THR A 107 15.06 -4.86 4.87
CA THR A 107 13.89 -5.18 4.03
C THR A 107 14.25 -6.02 2.81
N LEU A 108 15.31 -5.70 2.06
CA LEU A 108 15.65 -6.47 0.85
C LEU A 108 16.22 -7.86 1.15
N SER A 109 16.74 -8.04 2.37
CA SER A 109 17.40 -9.27 2.81
C SER A 109 16.44 -10.24 3.49
N THR A 110 15.23 -9.81 3.84
CA THR A 110 14.22 -10.69 4.46
C THR A 110 13.75 -11.79 3.51
N ASP A 111 13.39 -12.94 4.08
CA ASP A 111 12.69 -14.03 3.41
C ASP A 111 11.18 -14.02 3.76
N ASP A 112 10.71 -13.03 4.53
CA ASP A 112 9.29 -12.86 4.82
C ASP A 112 8.58 -12.12 3.67
N PRO A 113 7.64 -12.78 2.96
CA PRO A 113 6.93 -12.15 1.85
C PRO A 113 6.06 -10.97 2.27
N LEU A 114 5.49 -10.94 3.48
CA LEU A 114 4.65 -9.83 3.93
C LEU A 114 5.47 -8.54 4.07
N HIS A 115 6.68 -8.64 4.61
CA HIS A 115 7.61 -7.51 4.66
C HIS A 115 7.81 -6.91 3.26
N LEU A 116 8.16 -7.75 2.30
CA LEU A 116 8.41 -7.31 0.93
C LEU A 116 7.17 -6.70 0.26
N VAL A 117 6.00 -7.29 0.50
CA VAL A 117 4.71 -6.81 -0.04
C VAL A 117 4.41 -5.39 0.42
N TRP A 118 4.45 -5.13 1.73
CA TRP A 118 4.05 -3.82 2.28
C TRP A 118 5.04 -2.73 1.91
N TRP A 119 6.33 -3.03 1.96
CA TRP A 119 7.37 -2.13 1.45
C TRP A 119 7.18 -1.84 -0.04
N CYS A 120 6.80 -2.84 -0.85
CA CYS A 120 6.62 -2.65 -2.28
C CYS A 120 5.41 -1.76 -2.59
N TYR A 121 4.28 -1.96 -1.91
CA TYR A 121 3.12 -1.09 -2.08
C TYR A 121 3.39 0.34 -1.63
N ALA A 122 4.05 0.52 -0.47
CA ALA A 122 4.42 1.84 0.02
C ALA A 122 5.40 2.55 -0.94
N ALA A 123 6.42 1.84 -1.42
CA ALA A 123 7.36 2.36 -2.42
C ALA A 123 6.67 2.77 -3.73
N ARG A 124 5.67 1.99 -4.18
CA ARG A 124 4.84 2.33 -5.34
C ARG A 124 4.09 3.63 -5.11
N THR A 125 3.39 3.77 -3.98
CA THR A 125 2.59 4.96 -3.67
C THR A 125 3.46 6.21 -3.52
N CYS A 126 4.64 6.09 -2.92
CA CYS A 126 5.59 7.20 -2.77
C CYS A 126 6.42 7.49 -4.03
N GLY A 127 6.28 6.72 -5.10
CA GLY A 127 6.99 6.92 -6.37
C GLY A 127 8.46 6.50 -6.35
N SER A 128 8.89 5.67 -5.38
CA SER A 128 10.26 5.14 -5.31
C SER A 128 10.43 3.96 -6.28
N ASN A 129 10.56 4.27 -7.56
CA ASN A 129 10.56 3.27 -8.64
C ASN A 129 11.74 2.29 -8.53
N GLN A 130 12.94 2.75 -8.18
CA GLN A 130 14.11 1.88 -8.04
C GLN A 130 13.90 0.83 -6.94
N LEU A 131 13.47 1.28 -5.75
CA LEU A 131 13.19 0.39 -4.62
C LEU A 131 12.02 -0.55 -4.92
N LYS A 132 10.95 -0.05 -5.53
CA LYS A 132 9.82 -0.88 -6.00
C LYS A 132 10.30 -2.01 -6.90
N GLN A 133 11.17 -1.73 -7.88
CA GLN A 133 11.70 -2.78 -8.77
C GLN A 133 12.59 -3.78 -8.03
N ALA A 134 13.44 -3.31 -7.10
CA ALA A 134 14.26 -4.19 -6.27
C ALA A 134 13.39 -5.15 -5.45
N LEU A 135 12.34 -4.63 -4.81
CA LEU A 135 11.38 -5.42 -4.02
C LEU A 135 10.59 -6.40 -4.89
N LEU A 136 10.13 -5.99 -6.07
CA LEU A 136 9.44 -6.90 -7.01
C LEU A 136 10.32 -8.04 -7.47
N ASN A 137 11.59 -7.77 -7.78
CA ASN A 137 12.56 -8.81 -8.14
C ASN A 137 12.77 -9.78 -6.99
N ARG A 138 12.93 -9.27 -5.76
CA ARG A 138 13.09 -10.10 -4.57
C ARG A 138 11.86 -10.96 -4.31
N LEU A 139 10.67 -10.38 -4.42
CA LEU A 139 9.39 -11.08 -4.23
C LEU A 139 9.19 -12.18 -5.28
N GLN A 140 9.60 -11.96 -6.53
CA GLN A 140 9.56 -12.97 -7.59
C GLN A 140 10.54 -14.13 -7.33
N GLN A 141 11.74 -13.84 -6.82
CA GLN A 141 12.69 -14.88 -6.43
C GLN A 141 12.16 -15.72 -5.28
N LEU A 142 11.56 -15.07 -4.28
CA LEU A 142 10.97 -15.72 -3.13
C LEU A 142 9.75 -16.57 -3.53
N SER A 143 8.84 -16.05 -4.36
CA SER A 143 7.61 -16.75 -4.75
C SER A 143 7.85 -18.06 -5.49
N ARG A 144 8.98 -18.20 -6.19
CA ARG A 144 9.40 -19.47 -6.83
C ARG A 144 9.87 -20.52 -5.82
N ARG A 145 10.26 -20.10 -4.62
CA ARG A 145 10.79 -20.95 -3.55
C ARG A 145 9.76 -21.25 -2.46
N LEU A 146 8.68 -20.45 -2.39
CA LEU A 146 7.62 -20.66 -1.42
C LEU A 146 6.88 -21.96 -1.72
N PRO A 147 6.69 -22.85 -0.72
CA PRO A 147 5.86 -24.03 -0.88
C PRO A 147 4.41 -23.63 -1.22
N ALA A 148 3.72 -24.47 -2.00
CA ALA A 148 2.32 -24.27 -2.30
C ALA A 148 1.50 -24.22 -1.00
N GLY A 149 0.64 -23.21 -0.86
CA GLY A 149 -0.22 -23.03 0.32
C GLY A 149 0.43 -22.32 1.51
N CYS A 150 1.70 -21.92 1.44
CA CYS A 150 2.31 -21.06 2.46
C CYS A 150 1.94 -19.58 2.27
N TYR A 151 1.81 -18.84 3.37
CA TYR A 151 1.50 -17.40 3.41
C TYR A 151 0.20 -17.00 2.67
N PRO A 152 -0.95 -17.62 2.99
CA PRO A 152 -2.22 -17.34 2.32
C PRO A 152 -2.65 -15.86 2.43
N ASP A 153 -2.24 -15.21 3.51
CA ASP A 153 -2.39 -13.78 3.77
C ASP A 153 -1.56 -12.89 2.83
N ALA A 154 -0.44 -13.37 2.30
CA ALA A 154 0.41 -12.63 1.37
C ALA A 154 0.10 -12.93 -0.11
N LEU A 155 -0.39 -14.13 -0.44
CA LEU A 155 -0.49 -14.62 -1.82
C LEU A 155 -1.29 -13.69 -2.75
N GLY A 156 -2.46 -13.22 -2.30
CA GLY A 156 -3.28 -12.30 -3.10
C GLY A 156 -2.53 -11.01 -3.45
N HIS A 157 -1.81 -10.44 -2.49
CA HIS A 157 -0.99 -9.25 -2.70
C HIS A 157 0.19 -9.50 -3.64
N ILE A 158 0.88 -10.64 -3.49
CA ILE A 158 1.99 -11.04 -4.36
C ILE A 158 1.50 -11.14 -5.81
N CYS A 159 0.36 -11.81 -6.05
CA CYS A 159 -0.22 -11.94 -7.38
C CYS A 159 -0.52 -10.57 -8.00
N VAL A 160 -1.15 -9.66 -7.26
CA VAL A 160 -1.46 -8.29 -7.73
C VAL A 160 -0.19 -7.52 -8.08
N LEU A 161 0.83 -7.56 -7.21
CA LEU A 161 2.09 -6.86 -7.42
C LEU A 161 2.83 -7.39 -8.66
N LEU A 162 2.93 -8.71 -8.81
CA LEU A 162 3.62 -9.33 -9.95
C LEU A 162 2.84 -9.17 -11.27
N ALA A 163 1.51 -9.20 -11.24
CA ALA A 163 0.69 -8.95 -12.42
C ALA A 163 0.88 -7.51 -12.95
N SER A 164 0.97 -6.51 -12.05
CA SER A 164 1.16 -5.10 -12.40
C SER A 164 2.49 -4.78 -13.09
N ARG A 165 3.49 -5.66 -12.96
CA ARG A 165 4.76 -5.56 -13.69
C ARG A 165 4.60 -5.89 -15.18
N SER A 166 3.73 -6.83 -15.51
CA SER A 166 3.57 -7.34 -16.87
C SER A 166 2.83 -6.36 -17.78
N THR A 167 1.96 -5.52 -17.23
CA THR A 167 1.26 -4.46 -17.98
C THR A 167 2.18 -3.28 -18.29
N ALA A 168 3.14 -2.95 -17.41
CA ALA A 168 4.11 -1.88 -17.64
C ALA A 168 5.10 -2.20 -18.77
N ASN A 169 5.53 -3.46 -18.92
CA ASN A 169 6.44 -3.88 -19.99
C ASN A 169 5.76 -3.95 -21.37
N ARG A 170 4.44 -4.17 -21.44
CA ARG A 170 3.72 -4.14 -22.71
C ARG A 170 3.53 -2.73 -23.26
N ALA A 171 3.36 -1.74 -22.37
CA ALA A 171 3.23 -0.34 -22.79
C ALA A 171 4.54 0.27 -23.34
N SER A 172 5.71 -0.33 -23.07
CA SER A 172 6.99 0.10 -23.66
C SER A 172 7.28 -0.51 -25.04
N ASP A 173 6.60 -1.60 -25.41
CA ASP A 173 6.81 -2.32 -26.67
C ASP A 173 5.89 -1.81 -27.80
N ASP A 174 4.90 -0.95 -27.47
CA ASP A 174 3.88 -0.44 -28.39
C ASP A 174 4.16 0.99 -28.93
N ILE A 175 5.40 1.47 -28.94
CA ILE A 175 5.74 2.68 -29.73
C ILE A 175 6.02 2.24 -31.17
N PRO A 176 5.13 2.46 -32.14
CA PRO A 176 5.42 2.15 -33.53
C PRO A 176 6.48 3.15 -34.00
N SER A 177 7.66 2.64 -34.35
CA SER A 177 8.67 3.41 -35.07
C SER A 177 8.02 4.07 -36.29
N GLY A 178 8.18 5.38 -36.39
CA GLY A 178 7.43 6.28 -37.27
C GLY A 178 7.16 5.72 -38.67
N ARG A 179 5.87 5.72 -39.03
CA ARG A 179 5.49 5.94 -40.42
C ARG A 179 5.50 7.45 -40.64
N GLU A 180 6.48 7.90 -41.42
CA GLU A 180 6.38 9.17 -42.13
C GLU A 180 5.14 9.11 -43.03
N LEU A 181 4.23 10.06 -42.84
CA LEU A 181 3.10 10.26 -43.73
C LEU A 181 3.53 11.22 -44.84
N PRO A 182 3.16 10.94 -46.11
CA PRO A 182 3.35 11.85 -47.23
C PRO A 182 2.45 13.10 -47.14
#